data_AF-A0A7V8ZCL5-F1
#
_entry.id   AF-A0A7V8ZCL5-F1
#
_cell.length_a   1.000
_cell.length_b   1.000
_cell.length_c   1.000
_cell.angle_alpha   90.00
_cell.angle_beta   90.00
_cell.angle_gamma   90.00
#
_symmetry.space_group_name_H-M   'P 1'
#
loop_
_entity.id
_entity.type
_entity.pdbx_description
1 polymer ?
#
loop_
_entity_poly.entity_id
_entity_poly.type
_entity_poly.pdbx_seq_one_letter_code
_entity_poly.pdbx_strand_id
1 'polypeptide(L)'
;MPGGAGARLIVCPTPIGNLEDITLRALAALREADVVACEDTRRTRTLLDRYGVDAKLLSYHEHNEDARAAELVERMQDGATVALVSDAGMPLVSDPGYVLVRACIGAGLPVEVLPGPSAAIAALVASGLGADHWRFEGFLPRKRGPLERVLGTPGSTLVAFESPKRVAKTLGVLAEIDSERQVAVCRELTKLHEEIVRGGAGELAERYAGEQLRGEVVLVIAAPAVDAEGPDEAALDAVRKLVDAGARPRAAAGVVAELTGASANALYGALTDD
;
A
#
# COMPACT_ATOMS: atom_id res chain seq x y z
N MET A 1 10.32 -7.41 37.07
CA MET A 1 10.49 -8.76 36.51
C MET A 1 10.09 -8.68 35.06
N PRO A 2 10.97 -8.91 34.08
CA PRO A 2 10.56 -8.97 32.69
C PRO A 2 9.67 -10.21 32.52
N GLY A 3 8.46 -10.01 31.98
CA GLY A 3 7.45 -11.06 31.81
C GLY A 3 7.98 -12.22 30.98
N GLY A 4 7.57 -13.44 31.35
CA GLY A 4 7.96 -14.67 30.68
C GLY A 4 7.72 -14.62 29.17
N ALA A 5 8.55 -15.34 28.43
CA ALA A 5 8.63 -15.35 26.96
C ALA A 5 7.35 -15.81 26.21
N GLY A 6 6.20 -15.92 26.88
CA GLY A 6 4.95 -16.46 26.34
C GLY A 6 3.88 -15.43 25.99
N ALA A 7 3.71 -14.32 26.71
CA ALA A 7 2.57 -13.41 26.49
C ALA A 7 2.82 -12.39 25.37
N ARG A 8 2.48 -12.70 24.11
CA ARG A 8 2.54 -11.72 23.00
C ARG A 8 1.71 -12.11 21.78
N LEU A 9 1.38 -11.10 20.98
CA LEU A 9 0.92 -11.26 19.59
C LEU A 9 2.11 -11.12 18.64
N ILE A 10 2.26 -12.06 17.71
CA ILE A 10 3.22 -11.98 16.60
C ILE A 10 2.44 -11.89 15.29
N VAL A 11 2.60 -10.80 14.55
CA VAL A 11 2.00 -10.62 13.23
C VAL A 11 2.98 -11.18 12.19
N CYS A 12 2.55 -12.24 11.49
CA CYS A 12 3.37 -13.04 10.60
C CYS A 12 2.89 -12.89 9.15
N PRO A 13 3.65 -12.21 8.27
CA PRO A 13 3.32 -12.17 6.86
C PRO A 13 3.45 -13.53 6.19
N THR A 14 2.54 -13.82 5.26
CA THR A 14 2.53 -15.05 4.46
C THR A 14 2.86 -14.75 3.00
N PRO A 15 3.33 -15.75 2.22
CA PRO A 15 3.51 -15.62 0.77
C PRO A 15 2.30 -15.04 0.03
N ILE A 16 2.57 -14.25 -1.03
CA ILE A 16 1.53 -13.72 -1.95
C ILE A 16 1.39 -14.54 -3.24
N GLY A 17 2.14 -15.63 -3.39
CA GLY A 17 2.11 -16.47 -4.58
C GLY A 17 3.22 -17.50 -4.62
N ASN A 18 4.46 -17.09 -4.33
CA ASN A 18 5.60 -18.00 -4.22
C ASN A 18 5.85 -18.41 -2.77
N LEU A 19 5.83 -19.72 -2.51
CA LEU A 19 6.10 -20.27 -1.19
C LEU A 19 7.44 -19.75 -0.63
N GLU A 20 8.48 -19.67 -1.46
CA GLU A 20 9.84 -19.26 -1.05
C GLU A 20 9.93 -17.84 -0.44
N ASP A 21 8.90 -17.01 -0.61
CA ASP A 21 8.87 -15.64 -0.06
C ASP A 21 8.58 -15.61 1.45
N ILE A 22 8.24 -16.74 2.07
CA ILE A 22 8.09 -16.80 3.52
C ILE A 22 9.45 -16.62 4.22
N THR A 23 9.49 -15.82 5.28
CA THR A 23 10.74 -15.62 6.02
C THR A 23 10.99 -16.76 7.00
N LEU A 24 12.27 -17.08 7.24
CA LEU A 24 12.67 -18.05 8.27
C LEU A 24 12.13 -17.67 9.66
N ARG A 25 12.03 -16.36 9.94
CA ARG A 25 11.52 -15.86 11.22
C ARG A 25 10.01 -16.04 11.36
N ALA A 26 9.25 -15.86 10.27
CA ALA A 26 7.82 -16.18 10.26
C ALA A 26 7.60 -17.69 10.51
N LEU A 27 8.38 -18.56 9.87
CA LEU A 27 8.31 -20.01 10.10
C LEU A 27 8.65 -20.39 11.55
N ALA A 28 9.66 -19.76 12.15
CA ALA A 28 9.99 -19.98 13.56
C ALA A 28 8.84 -19.56 14.48
N ALA A 29 8.30 -18.35 14.29
CA ALA A 29 7.17 -17.86 15.07
C ALA A 29 5.93 -18.75 14.96
N LEU A 30 5.62 -19.26 13.75
CA LEU A 30 4.48 -20.16 13.54
C LEU A 30 4.66 -21.53 14.20
N ARG A 31 5.90 -22.02 14.36
CA ARG A 31 6.20 -23.27 15.08
C ARG A 31 6.13 -23.10 16.60
N GLU A 32 6.47 -21.92 17.10
CA GLU A 32 6.55 -21.63 18.53
C GLU A 32 5.23 -21.13 19.12
N ALA A 33 4.31 -20.60 18.29
CA ALA A 33 3.03 -20.07 18.75
C ALA A 33 2.10 -21.16 19.29
N ASP A 34 1.46 -20.90 20.43
CA ASP A 34 0.46 -21.79 21.03
C ASP A 34 -0.82 -21.87 20.17
N VAL A 35 -1.10 -20.81 19.41
CA VAL A 35 -2.21 -20.76 18.44
C VAL A 35 -1.90 -19.80 17.29
N VAL A 36 -2.30 -20.20 16.09
CA VAL A 36 -2.26 -19.37 14.88
C VAL A 36 -3.68 -18.92 14.55
N ALA A 37 -3.95 -17.63 14.74
CA ALA A 37 -5.16 -16.96 14.26
C ALA A 37 -5.02 -16.69 12.76
N CYS A 38 -5.98 -17.16 11.96
CA CYS A 38 -5.94 -17.08 10.50
C CYS A 38 -7.33 -16.94 9.89
N GLU A 39 -7.42 -16.32 8.72
CA GLU A 39 -8.68 -16.08 8.00
C GLU A 39 -9.31 -17.41 7.53
N ASP A 40 -8.65 -18.12 6.61
CA ASP A 40 -9.03 -19.47 6.20
C ASP A 40 -8.06 -20.52 6.76
N THR A 41 -8.57 -21.34 7.69
CA THR A 41 -7.81 -22.42 8.34
C THR A 41 -7.38 -23.51 7.36
N ARG A 42 -8.10 -23.74 6.26
CA ARG A 42 -7.77 -24.78 5.25
C ARG A 42 -6.61 -24.32 4.39
N ARG A 43 -6.62 -23.06 3.96
CA ARG A 43 -5.54 -22.43 3.19
C ARG A 43 -4.28 -22.33 4.03
N THR A 44 -4.41 -21.86 5.27
CA THR A 44 -3.30 -21.79 6.22
C THR A 44 -2.74 -23.17 6.52
N ARG A 45 -3.58 -24.19 6.73
CA ARG A 45 -3.11 -25.58 6.91
C ARG A 45 -2.29 -26.07 5.73
N THR A 46 -2.76 -25.81 4.50
CA THR A 46 -2.01 -26.17 3.28
C THR A 46 -0.64 -25.51 3.25
N LEU A 47 -0.54 -24.23 3.63
CA LEU A 47 0.75 -23.52 3.73
C LEU A 47 1.67 -24.18 4.78
N LEU A 48 1.16 -24.44 5.98
CA LEU A 48 1.94 -25.02 7.08
C LEU A 48 2.44 -26.44 6.76
N ASP A 49 1.61 -27.25 6.10
CA ASP A 49 1.95 -28.61 5.67
C ASP A 49 3.16 -28.61 4.71
N ARG A 50 3.27 -27.59 3.83
CA ARG A 50 4.44 -27.44 2.93
C ARG A 50 5.75 -27.21 3.68
N TYR A 51 5.68 -26.69 4.90
CA TYR A 51 6.84 -26.35 5.73
C TYR A 51 7.07 -27.30 6.91
N GLY A 52 6.26 -28.37 7.01
CA GLY A 52 6.29 -29.29 8.15
C GLY A 52 6.06 -28.57 9.47
N VAL A 53 5.19 -27.55 9.48
CA VAL A 53 4.81 -26.82 10.69
C VAL A 53 3.52 -27.40 11.23
N ASP A 54 3.58 -28.02 12.41
CA ASP A 54 2.38 -28.42 13.14
C ASP A 54 1.97 -27.29 14.07
N ALA A 55 0.81 -26.69 13.83
CA ALA A 55 0.29 -25.60 14.63
C ALA A 55 -1.23 -25.72 14.84
N LYS A 56 -1.66 -25.26 16.02
CA LYS A 56 -3.09 -25.17 16.34
C LYS A 56 -3.69 -23.95 15.64
N LEU A 57 -4.59 -24.19 14.69
CA LEU A 57 -5.27 -23.12 13.95
C LEU A 57 -6.55 -22.68 14.65
N LEU A 58 -6.80 -21.37 14.64
CA LEU A 58 -8.05 -20.75 15.06
C LEU A 58 -8.52 -19.82 13.95
N SER A 59 -9.78 -19.94 13.54
CA SER A 59 -10.37 -19.07 12.52
C SER A 59 -10.67 -17.68 13.10
N TYR A 60 -10.12 -16.67 12.45
CA TYR A 60 -10.23 -15.25 12.77
C TYR A 60 -10.47 -14.47 11.46
N HIS A 61 -11.68 -13.96 11.26
CA HIS A 61 -12.11 -13.30 10.03
C HIS A 61 -13.12 -12.19 10.34
N GLU A 62 -13.38 -11.27 9.40
CA GLU A 62 -14.19 -10.05 9.60
C GLU A 62 -15.49 -10.24 10.39
N HIS A 63 -16.22 -11.35 10.20
CA HIS A 63 -17.49 -11.61 10.88
C HIS A 63 -17.39 -12.06 12.34
N ASN A 64 -16.19 -12.40 12.85
CA ASN A 64 -16.00 -12.91 14.22
C ASN A 64 -14.90 -12.20 15.00
N GLU A 65 -14.32 -11.13 14.45
CA GLU A 65 -13.11 -10.49 14.97
C GLU A 65 -13.25 -10.02 16.41
N ASP A 66 -14.38 -9.41 16.78
CA ASP A 66 -14.58 -8.88 18.13
C ASP A 66 -14.55 -9.98 19.19
N ALA A 67 -15.32 -11.05 18.97
CA ALA A 67 -15.41 -12.17 19.90
C ALA A 67 -14.08 -12.94 19.97
N ARG A 68 -13.43 -13.17 18.82
CA ARG A 68 -12.14 -13.87 18.78
C ARG A 68 -11.00 -13.02 19.33
N ALA A 69 -11.03 -11.71 19.15
CA ALA A 69 -10.03 -10.83 19.72
C ALA A 69 -10.06 -10.87 21.25
N ALA A 70 -11.25 -10.81 21.87
CA ALA A 70 -11.40 -10.95 23.31
C ALA A 70 -10.84 -12.29 23.83
N GLU A 71 -11.22 -13.41 23.20
CA GLU A 71 -10.72 -14.74 23.53
C GLU A 71 -9.19 -14.85 23.42
N LEU A 72 -8.60 -14.28 22.37
CA LEU A 72 -7.15 -14.33 22.15
C LEU A 72 -6.40 -13.44 23.15
N VAL A 73 -6.94 -12.29 23.52
CA VAL A 73 -6.37 -11.42 24.56
C VAL A 73 -6.35 -12.12 25.91
N GLU A 74 -7.43 -12.79 26.32
CA GLU A 74 -7.47 -13.58 27.55
C GLU A 74 -6.39 -14.66 27.55
N ARG A 75 -6.26 -15.41 26.44
CA ARG A 75 -5.19 -16.43 26.31
C ARG A 75 -3.79 -15.84 26.46
N MET A 76 -3.54 -14.67 25.86
CA MET A 76 -2.24 -14.01 25.99
C MET A 76 -1.98 -13.50 27.40
N GLN A 77 -3.01 -13.03 28.11
CA GLN A 77 -2.91 -12.66 29.53
C GLN A 77 -2.57 -13.87 30.42
N ASP A 78 -3.05 -15.05 30.03
CA ASP A 78 -2.70 -16.33 30.65
C ASP A 78 -1.31 -16.86 30.24
N GLY A 79 -0.59 -16.13 29.38
CA GLY A 79 0.79 -16.43 29.00
C GLY A 79 0.98 -17.08 27.63
N ALA A 80 -0.06 -17.20 26.82
CA ALA A 80 0.04 -17.79 25.48
C ALA A 80 0.67 -16.85 24.45
N THR A 81 1.43 -17.41 23.50
CA THR A 81 1.88 -16.73 22.29
C THR A 81 0.89 -16.98 21.16
N VAL A 82 0.37 -15.88 20.58
CA VAL A 82 -0.56 -15.93 19.44
C VAL A 82 0.18 -15.46 18.20
N ALA A 83 0.17 -16.24 17.13
CA ALA A 83 0.56 -15.78 15.80
C ALA A 83 -0.68 -15.37 15.00
N LEU A 84 -0.64 -14.23 14.32
CA LEU A 84 -1.67 -13.78 13.38
C LEU A 84 -1.12 -13.86 11.96
N VAL A 85 -1.83 -14.54 11.07
CA VAL A 85 -1.55 -14.58 9.64
C VAL A 85 -2.78 -14.13 8.87
N SER A 86 -2.57 -13.55 7.70
CA SER A 86 -3.60 -13.41 6.69
C SER A 86 -3.42 -14.47 5.62
N ASP A 87 -4.43 -14.59 4.79
CA ASP A 87 -4.51 -15.53 3.71
C ASP A 87 -3.31 -15.35 2.73
N ALA A 88 -2.89 -14.12 2.47
CA ALA A 88 -1.68 -13.78 1.72
C ALA A 88 -1.15 -12.41 2.11
N GLY A 89 0.18 -12.29 2.26
CA GLY A 89 0.86 -11.02 2.46
C GLY A 89 0.84 -10.56 3.93
N MET A 90 0.70 -9.25 4.11
CA MET A 90 0.82 -8.59 5.41
C MET A 90 -0.56 -8.51 6.09
N PRO A 91 -0.77 -9.16 7.26
CA PRO A 91 -2.02 -9.03 8.00
C PRO A 91 -2.35 -7.57 8.28
N LEU A 92 -3.64 -7.25 8.40
CA LEU A 92 -4.21 -5.90 8.53
C LEU A 92 -4.22 -5.05 7.24
N VAL A 93 -3.43 -5.40 6.23
CA VAL A 93 -3.33 -4.60 5.00
C VAL A 93 -4.36 -5.09 3.98
N SER A 94 -5.57 -4.53 4.07
CA SER A 94 -6.77 -5.02 3.35
C SER A 94 -7.26 -6.41 3.80
N ASP A 95 -6.83 -6.84 4.99
CA ASP A 95 -7.14 -8.13 5.61
C ASP A 95 -7.60 -7.92 7.08
N PRO A 96 -8.26 -8.93 7.68
CA PRO A 96 -8.52 -9.02 9.12
C PRO A 96 -7.31 -8.76 10.04
N GLY A 97 -7.60 -8.33 11.27
CA GLY A 97 -6.61 -8.31 12.37
C GLY A 97 -6.45 -6.97 13.09
N TYR A 98 -7.03 -5.89 12.55
CA TYR A 98 -6.97 -4.56 13.17
C TYR A 98 -7.56 -4.59 14.58
N VAL A 99 -8.70 -5.25 14.75
CA VAL A 99 -9.41 -5.38 16.03
C VAL A 99 -8.53 -6.09 17.07
N LEU A 100 -7.89 -7.21 16.71
CA LEU A 100 -7.00 -7.95 17.60
C LEU A 100 -5.77 -7.11 18.01
N VAL A 101 -5.08 -6.47 17.06
CA VAL A 101 -3.92 -5.62 17.37
C VAL A 101 -4.30 -4.48 18.31
N ARG A 102 -5.45 -3.83 18.07
CA ARG A 102 -5.97 -2.78 18.96
C ARG A 102 -6.30 -3.31 20.35
N ALA A 103 -6.91 -4.49 20.44
CA ALA A 103 -7.24 -5.11 21.72
C ALA A 103 -5.97 -5.46 22.53
N CYS A 104 -4.93 -5.99 21.87
CA CYS A 104 -3.63 -6.23 22.51
C CYS A 104 -2.99 -4.95 23.06
N ILE A 105 -2.95 -3.89 22.24
CA ILE A 105 -2.43 -2.58 22.66
C ILE A 105 -3.21 -2.05 23.86
N GLY A 106 -4.55 -2.13 23.82
CA GLY A 106 -5.41 -1.69 24.92
C GLY A 106 -5.20 -2.48 26.22
N ALA A 107 -4.85 -3.75 26.11
CA ALA A 107 -4.53 -4.63 27.24
C ALA A 107 -3.07 -4.54 27.72
N GLY A 108 -2.22 -3.72 27.09
CA GLY A 108 -0.79 -3.63 27.40
C GLY A 108 0.02 -4.87 27.01
N LEU A 109 -0.50 -5.69 26.10
CA LEU A 109 0.18 -6.88 25.59
C LEU A 109 1.19 -6.50 24.49
N PRO A 110 2.39 -7.13 24.47
CA PRO A 110 3.36 -6.92 23.39
C PRO A 110 2.80 -7.33 22.02
N VAL A 111 2.99 -6.47 21.02
CA VAL A 111 2.71 -6.74 19.62
C VAL A 111 4.02 -6.68 18.85
N GLU A 112 4.45 -7.82 18.32
CA GLU A 112 5.61 -7.95 17.44
C GLU A 112 5.11 -8.05 15.99
N VAL A 113 5.67 -7.26 15.08
CA VAL A 113 5.36 -7.33 13.65
C VAL A 113 6.59 -7.82 12.89
N LEU A 114 6.47 -8.96 12.23
CA LEU A 114 7.55 -9.47 11.38
C LEU A 114 7.49 -8.79 10.00
N PRO A 115 8.63 -8.39 9.42
CA PRO A 115 8.68 -7.98 8.03
C PRO A 115 8.47 -9.20 7.13
N GLY A 116 7.94 -8.96 5.93
CA GLY A 116 7.69 -10.03 4.96
C GLY A 116 6.93 -9.55 3.72
N PRO A 117 6.34 -10.48 2.95
CA PRO A 117 5.74 -10.17 1.66
C PRO A 117 4.60 -9.16 1.74
N SER A 118 4.56 -8.24 0.77
CA SER A 118 3.47 -7.28 0.57
C SER A 118 3.28 -7.01 -0.92
N ALA A 119 2.10 -7.34 -1.45
CA ALA A 119 1.79 -7.12 -2.86
C ALA A 119 1.81 -5.62 -3.22
N ALA A 120 1.40 -4.74 -2.30
CA ALA A 120 1.41 -3.30 -2.51
C ALA A 120 2.84 -2.75 -2.68
N ILE A 121 3.77 -3.13 -1.80
CA ILE A 121 5.17 -2.69 -1.87
C ILE A 121 5.89 -3.32 -3.07
N ALA A 122 5.68 -4.61 -3.31
CA ALA A 122 6.24 -5.29 -4.47
C ALA A 122 5.78 -4.63 -5.78
N ALA A 123 4.48 -4.34 -5.91
CA ALA A 123 3.95 -3.64 -7.06
C ALA A 123 4.52 -2.23 -7.21
N LEU A 124 4.64 -1.46 -6.12
CA LEU A 124 5.19 -0.11 -6.15
C LEU A 124 6.62 -0.11 -6.72
N VAL A 125 7.49 -0.97 -6.19
CA VAL A 125 8.87 -1.08 -6.67
C VAL A 125 8.90 -1.57 -8.12
N ALA A 126 8.11 -2.60 -8.43
CA ALA A 126 8.03 -3.15 -9.77
C ALA A 126 7.47 -2.14 -10.78
N SER A 127 6.63 -1.19 -10.38
CA SER A 127 6.03 -0.21 -11.30
C SER A 127 7.04 0.68 -11.99
N GLY A 128 8.17 0.98 -11.34
CA GLY A 128 9.13 1.99 -11.81
C GLY A 128 8.65 3.44 -11.64
N LEU A 129 7.53 3.67 -10.94
CA LEU A 129 7.01 4.99 -10.62
C LEU A 129 7.61 5.53 -9.31
N GLY A 130 7.46 6.84 -9.09
CA GLY A 130 8.00 7.51 -7.90
C GLY A 130 7.50 6.88 -6.61
N ALA A 131 8.42 6.57 -5.70
CA ALA A 131 8.15 5.90 -4.43
C ALA A 131 8.44 6.76 -3.19
N ASP A 132 8.85 8.02 -3.38
CA ASP A 132 9.16 8.96 -2.28
C ASP A 132 7.88 9.35 -1.51
N HIS A 133 6.81 9.63 -2.25
CA HIS A 133 5.49 9.93 -1.72
C HIS A 133 4.44 9.08 -2.46
N TRP A 134 3.85 8.14 -1.73
CA TRP A 134 2.86 7.23 -2.27
C TRP A 134 1.74 7.01 -1.24
N ARG A 135 0.61 6.54 -1.74
CA ARG A 135 -0.57 6.21 -0.95
C ARG A 135 -1.12 4.85 -1.36
N PHE A 136 -1.73 4.18 -0.40
CA PHE A 136 -2.38 2.90 -0.59
C PHE A 136 -3.88 3.02 -0.33
N GLU A 137 -4.71 2.59 -1.29
CA GLU A 137 -6.17 2.66 -1.16
C GLU A 137 -6.79 1.33 -0.69
N GLY A 138 -6.04 0.23 -0.66
CA GLY A 138 -6.65 -1.10 -0.66
C GLY A 138 -7.43 -1.29 -1.96
N PHE A 139 -8.68 -1.75 -1.90
CA PHE A 139 -9.52 -1.92 -3.09
C PHE A 139 -10.16 -0.62 -3.57
N LEU A 140 -10.02 -0.32 -4.86
CA LEU A 140 -10.60 0.89 -5.45
C LEU A 140 -12.13 0.96 -5.31
N PRO A 141 -12.71 2.15 -5.03
CA PRO A 141 -14.15 2.33 -4.94
C PRO A 141 -14.91 1.86 -6.18
N ARG A 142 -16.05 1.21 -5.98
CA ARG A 142 -16.86 0.64 -7.09
C ARG A 142 -17.70 1.69 -7.83
N LYS A 143 -18.07 2.77 -7.15
CA LYS A 143 -18.88 3.86 -7.69
C LYS A 143 -17.98 4.89 -8.36
N ARG A 144 -18.42 5.41 -9.52
CA ARG A 144 -17.63 6.32 -10.36
C ARG A 144 -17.15 7.58 -9.62
N GLY A 145 -18.04 8.34 -8.98
CA GLY A 145 -17.64 9.57 -8.28
C GLY A 145 -16.58 9.36 -7.18
N PRO A 146 -16.73 8.39 -6.25
CA PRO A 146 -15.65 8.02 -5.33
C PRO A 146 -14.36 7.56 -6.02
N LEU A 147 -14.45 6.80 -7.11
CA LEU A 147 -13.29 6.37 -7.89
C LEU A 147 -12.55 7.56 -8.49
N GLU A 148 -13.25 8.47 -9.16
CA GLU A 148 -12.67 9.69 -9.75
C GLU A 148 -11.99 10.55 -8.68
N ARG A 149 -12.61 10.70 -7.49
CA ARG A 149 -11.98 11.40 -6.36
C ARG A 149 -10.67 10.75 -5.93
N VAL A 150 -10.66 9.42 -5.77
CA VAL A 150 -9.44 8.68 -5.41
C VAL A 150 -8.39 8.80 -6.51
N LEU A 151 -8.75 8.73 -7.79
CA LEU A 151 -7.80 8.84 -8.89
C LEU A 151 -7.24 10.27 -9.01
N GLY A 152 -8.07 11.29 -8.78
CA GLY A 152 -7.70 12.70 -8.88
C GLY A 152 -6.88 13.26 -7.70
N THR A 153 -6.72 12.53 -6.60
CA THR A 153 -5.93 13.01 -5.45
C THR A 153 -4.47 13.29 -5.87
N PRO A 154 -3.97 14.54 -5.70
CA PRO A 154 -2.65 14.94 -6.17
C PRO A 154 -1.50 14.49 -5.24
N GLY A 155 -0.26 14.68 -5.72
CA GLY A 155 0.95 14.70 -4.88
C GLY A 155 1.51 13.34 -4.46
N SER A 156 0.97 12.22 -4.95
CA SER A 156 1.51 10.89 -4.62
C SER A 156 1.14 9.82 -5.64
N THR A 157 2.05 8.87 -5.83
CA THR A 157 1.76 7.61 -6.54
C THR A 157 0.68 6.85 -5.79
N LEU A 158 -0.34 6.38 -6.49
CA LEU A 158 -1.41 5.56 -5.94
C LEU A 158 -1.13 4.08 -6.19
N VAL A 159 -1.07 3.29 -5.12
CA VAL A 159 -1.10 1.83 -5.17
C VAL A 159 -2.48 1.35 -4.73
N ALA A 160 -3.09 0.48 -5.51
CA ALA A 160 -4.44 0.00 -5.28
C ALA A 160 -4.61 -1.45 -5.73
N PHE A 161 -5.37 -2.22 -4.97
CA PHE A 161 -5.89 -3.51 -5.41
C PHE A 161 -7.12 -3.30 -6.30
N GLU A 162 -7.25 -4.14 -7.32
CA GLU A 162 -8.42 -4.11 -8.19
C GLU A 162 -8.83 -5.54 -8.58
N SER A 163 -10.14 -5.74 -8.69
CA SER A 163 -10.67 -6.98 -9.24
C SER A 163 -10.25 -7.08 -10.71
N PRO A 164 -9.78 -8.25 -11.20
CA PRO A 164 -9.43 -8.41 -12.62
C PRO A 164 -10.60 -8.06 -13.56
N LYS A 165 -11.85 -8.28 -13.10
CA LYS A 165 -13.08 -7.94 -13.84
C LYS A 165 -13.33 -6.44 -13.97
N ARG A 166 -12.63 -5.61 -13.20
CA ARG A 166 -12.82 -4.16 -13.12
C ARG A 166 -11.67 -3.35 -13.70
N VAL A 167 -10.50 -3.96 -13.94
CA VAL A 167 -9.30 -3.27 -14.44
C VAL A 167 -9.62 -2.41 -15.67
N ALA A 168 -10.23 -2.99 -16.70
CA ALA A 168 -10.58 -2.25 -17.92
C ALA A 168 -11.49 -1.04 -17.64
N LYS A 169 -12.49 -1.20 -16.76
CA LYS A 169 -13.38 -0.11 -16.37
C LYS A 169 -12.64 0.99 -15.60
N THR A 170 -11.77 0.60 -14.68
CA THR A 170 -10.99 1.54 -13.86
C THR A 170 -9.99 2.32 -14.71
N LEU A 171 -9.31 1.65 -15.64
CA LEU A 171 -8.42 2.28 -16.62
C LEU A 171 -9.19 3.21 -17.56
N GLY A 172 -10.38 2.82 -18.01
CA GLY A 172 -11.25 3.70 -18.81
C GLY A 172 -11.62 4.99 -18.08
N VAL A 173 -12.01 4.91 -16.80
CA VAL A 173 -12.27 6.11 -15.99
C VAL A 173 -11.01 6.96 -15.82
N LEU A 174 -9.84 6.34 -15.60
CA LEU A 174 -8.58 7.07 -15.49
C LEU A 174 -8.22 7.76 -16.82
N ALA A 175 -8.40 7.09 -17.96
CA ALA A 175 -8.11 7.63 -19.28
C ALA A 175 -9.02 8.81 -19.64
N GLU A 176 -10.27 8.82 -19.16
CA GLU A 176 -11.17 9.97 -19.28
C GLU A 176 -10.70 11.18 -18.44
N ILE A 177 -9.94 10.97 -17.36
CA ILE A 177 -9.37 12.03 -16.53
C ILE A 177 -8.04 12.53 -17.11
N ASP A 178 -7.13 11.60 -17.44
CA ASP A 178 -5.78 11.85 -17.92
C ASP A 178 -5.30 10.60 -18.69
N SER A 179 -5.34 10.65 -20.03
CA SER A 179 -5.00 9.52 -20.89
C SER A 179 -3.52 9.16 -20.87
N GLU A 180 -2.64 10.14 -20.60
CA GLU A 180 -1.19 9.96 -20.63
C GLU A 180 -0.63 9.56 -19.26
N ARG A 181 -1.48 9.55 -18.23
CA ARG A 181 -1.11 9.18 -16.88
C ARG A 181 -0.46 7.80 -16.87
N GLN A 182 0.78 7.75 -16.37
CA GLN A 182 1.54 6.51 -16.31
C GLN A 182 0.92 5.55 -15.30
N VAL A 183 0.73 4.30 -15.72
CA VAL A 183 0.18 3.22 -14.90
C VAL A 183 1.00 1.95 -15.10
N ALA A 184 1.19 1.20 -14.02
CA ALA A 184 1.59 -0.20 -14.05
C ALA A 184 0.42 -1.10 -13.62
N VAL A 185 0.09 -2.09 -14.44
CA VAL A 185 -0.83 -3.19 -14.13
C VAL A 185 0.01 -4.39 -13.75
N CYS A 186 0.11 -4.67 -12.45
CA CYS A 186 0.88 -5.78 -11.89
C CYS A 186 -0.06 -6.95 -11.59
N ARG A 187 0.12 -8.07 -12.27
CA ARG A 187 -0.73 -9.26 -12.17
C ARG A 187 0.04 -10.44 -11.63
N GLU A 188 -0.61 -11.21 -10.76
CA GLU A 188 -0.10 -12.51 -10.30
C GLU A 188 1.34 -12.42 -9.77
N LEU A 189 1.66 -11.34 -9.03
CA LEU A 189 2.98 -11.10 -8.48
C LEU A 189 3.51 -12.32 -7.73
N THR A 190 4.77 -12.66 -7.97
CA THR A 190 5.51 -13.83 -7.47
C THR A 190 5.02 -15.19 -7.98
N LYS A 191 3.93 -15.26 -8.76
CA LYS A 191 3.39 -16.53 -9.28
C LYS A 191 4.00 -16.86 -10.64
N LEU A 192 3.70 -18.07 -11.15
CA LEU A 192 4.19 -18.56 -12.44
C LEU A 192 3.84 -17.65 -13.63
N HIS A 193 2.71 -16.95 -13.56
CA HIS A 193 2.20 -16.08 -14.63
C HIS A 193 2.31 -14.60 -14.25
N GLU A 194 3.34 -14.21 -13.50
CA GLU A 194 3.61 -12.81 -13.19
C GLU A 194 3.71 -11.97 -14.48
N GLU A 195 2.96 -10.86 -14.51
CA GLU A 195 2.96 -9.92 -15.62
C GLU A 195 2.92 -8.48 -15.07
N ILE A 196 3.83 -7.63 -15.54
CA ILE A 196 3.82 -6.20 -15.21
C ILE A 196 3.80 -5.43 -16.53
N VAL A 197 2.65 -4.84 -16.84
CA VAL A 197 2.46 -4.00 -18.03
C VAL A 197 2.47 -2.54 -17.60
N ARG A 198 3.28 -1.71 -18.29
CA ARG A 198 3.38 -0.27 -18.04
C ARG A 198 2.99 0.48 -19.30
N GLY A 199 2.36 1.64 -19.13
CA GLY A 199 1.96 2.50 -20.24
C GLY A 199 1.08 3.65 -19.78
N GLY A 200 0.61 4.45 -20.74
CA GLY A 200 -0.40 5.49 -20.49
C GLY A 200 -1.76 4.87 -20.18
N ALA A 201 -2.57 5.56 -19.39
CA ALA A 201 -3.91 5.09 -19.00
C ALA A 201 -4.80 4.80 -20.23
N GLY A 202 -4.71 5.61 -21.29
CA GLY A 202 -5.45 5.41 -22.54
C GLY A 202 -5.04 4.13 -23.27
N GLU A 203 -3.72 3.94 -23.48
CA GLU A 203 -3.16 2.74 -24.10
C GLU A 203 -3.59 1.46 -23.35
N LEU A 204 -3.48 1.49 -22.03
CA LEU A 204 -3.83 0.34 -21.20
C LEU A 204 -5.35 0.12 -21.17
N ALA A 205 -6.17 1.17 -21.18
CA ALA A 205 -7.62 1.05 -21.28
C ALA A 205 -8.02 0.34 -22.59
N GLU A 206 -7.39 0.70 -23.72
CA GLU A 206 -7.61 0.04 -25.01
C GLU A 206 -7.16 -1.41 -24.99
N ARG A 207 -5.94 -1.68 -24.50
CA ARG A 207 -5.40 -3.04 -24.38
C ARG A 207 -6.35 -3.97 -23.62
N TYR A 208 -6.91 -3.50 -22.51
CA TYR A 208 -7.75 -4.33 -21.64
C TYR A 208 -9.26 -4.27 -21.95
N ALA A 209 -9.72 -3.47 -22.91
CA ALA A 209 -11.15 -3.25 -23.20
C ALA A 209 -11.93 -4.54 -23.56
N GLY A 210 -11.24 -5.59 -24.03
CA GLY A 210 -11.82 -6.90 -24.36
C GLY A 210 -11.19 -8.09 -23.63
N GLU A 211 -10.20 -7.85 -22.76
CA GLU A 211 -9.48 -8.93 -22.10
C GLU A 211 -10.20 -9.42 -20.84
N GLN A 212 -10.36 -10.74 -20.73
CA GLN A 212 -10.82 -11.37 -19.49
C GLN A 212 -9.63 -11.66 -18.60
N LEU A 213 -9.23 -10.65 -17.82
CA LEU A 213 -8.20 -10.84 -16.82
C LEU A 213 -8.65 -11.85 -15.75
N ARG A 214 -7.67 -12.59 -15.25
CA ARG A 214 -7.79 -13.53 -14.14
C ARG A 214 -6.65 -13.30 -13.17
N GLY A 215 -6.84 -13.82 -11.97
CA GLY A 215 -5.86 -13.70 -10.88
C GLY A 215 -6.03 -12.42 -10.08
N GLU A 216 -4.98 -12.07 -9.36
CA GLU A 216 -4.88 -10.90 -8.51
C GLU A 216 -4.19 -9.76 -9.26
N VAL A 217 -4.66 -8.53 -9.05
CA VAL A 217 -4.16 -7.34 -9.75
C VAL A 217 -3.90 -6.23 -8.75
N VAL A 218 -2.72 -5.63 -8.86
CA VAL A 218 -2.36 -4.36 -8.22
C VAL A 218 -2.16 -3.32 -9.33
N LEU A 219 -2.84 -2.20 -9.22
CA LEU A 219 -2.63 -1.02 -10.05
C LEU A 219 -1.70 -0.06 -9.32
N VAL A 220 -0.67 0.41 -10.02
CA VAL A 220 0.18 1.50 -9.54
C VAL A 220 0.07 2.65 -10.53
N ILE A 221 -0.44 3.78 -10.06
CA ILE A 221 -0.84 4.91 -10.90
C ILE A 221 0.01 6.09 -10.45
N ALA A 222 0.70 6.74 -11.39
CA ALA A 222 1.50 7.92 -11.09
C ALA A 222 0.64 8.99 -10.41
N ALA A 223 1.27 9.91 -9.66
CA ALA A 223 0.59 11.13 -9.27
C ALA A 223 -0.03 11.80 -10.52
N PRO A 224 -1.17 12.49 -10.42
CA PRO A 224 -1.63 13.33 -11.51
C PRO A 224 -0.46 14.22 -11.92
N ALA A 225 -0.31 14.47 -13.23
CA ALA A 225 0.57 15.53 -13.65
C ALA A 225 0.16 16.77 -12.85
N VAL A 226 1.05 17.26 -12.01
CA VAL A 226 0.99 18.67 -11.66
C VAL A 226 1.34 19.29 -13.00
N ASP A 227 0.44 20.05 -13.59
CA ASP A 227 0.87 20.96 -14.65
C ASP A 227 2.08 21.67 -14.05
N ALA A 228 3.26 21.33 -14.56
CA ALA A 228 4.40 22.19 -14.42
C ALA A 228 4.10 23.37 -15.33
N GLU A 229 3.02 24.10 -15.04
CA GLU A 229 3.11 25.53 -15.11
C GLU A 229 4.30 25.82 -14.19
N GLY A 230 5.46 26.02 -14.83
CA GLY A 230 6.50 26.83 -14.21
C GLY A 230 5.82 28.02 -13.56
N PRO A 231 6.35 28.50 -12.44
CA PRO A 231 5.67 29.51 -11.63
C PRO A 231 4.99 30.54 -12.52
N ASP A 232 3.67 30.72 -12.34
CA ASP A 232 2.85 31.62 -13.15
C ASP A 232 3.64 32.92 -13.41
N GLU A 233 3.58 33.45 -14.63
CA GLU A 233 4.31 34.65 -15.04
C GLU A 233 4.09 35.80 -14.04
N ALA A 234 2.93 35.86 -13.39
CA ALA A 234 2.66 36.79 -12.30
C ALA A 234 3.56 36.58 -11.06
N ALA A 235 3.84 35.33 -10.69
CA ALA A 235 4.76 34.98 -9.61
C ALA A 235 6.24 35.24 -10.01
N LEU A 236 6.62 34.98 -11.27
CA LEU A 236 7.95 35.34 -11.78
C LEU A 236 8.16 36.85 -11.82
N ASP A 237 7.17 37.62 -12.29
CA ASP A 237 7.17 39.08 -12.28
C ASP A 237 7.27 39.64 -10.84
N ALA A 238 6.57 39.03 -9.88
CA ALA A 238 6.69 39.40 -8.48
C ALA A 238 8.12 39.17 -7.93
N VAL A 239 8.76 38.04 -8.29
CA VAL A 239 10.16 37.79 -7.93
C VAL A 239 11.09 38.81 -8.58
N ARG A 240 10.94 39.10 -9.88
CA ARG A 240 11.72 40.11 -10.61
C ARG A 240 11.62 41.48 -9.94
N LYS A 241 10.41 41.94 -9.61
CA LYS A 241 10.17 43.22 -8.91
C LYS A 241 10.84 43.31 -7.54
N LEU A 242 10.84 42.22 -6.76
CA LEU A 242 11.52 42.17 -5.47
C LEU A 242 13.04 42.24 -5.64
N VAL A 243 13.58 41.56 -6.65
CA VAL A 243 15.01 41.61 -6.98
C VAL A 243 15.42 43.00 -7.46
N ASP A 244 14.63 43.64 -8.32
CA ASP A 244 14.83 45.02 -8.77
C ASP A 244 14.78 46.03 -7.62
N ALA A 245 13.96 45.74 -6.59
CA ALA A 245 13.90 46.51 -5.35
C ALA A 245 15.08 46.23 -4.38
N GLY A 246 16.02 45.36 -4.76
CA GLY A 246 17.25 45.07 -4.01
C GLY A 246 17.22 43.80 -3.17
N ALA A 247 16.18 42.97 -3.26
CA ALA A 247 16.16 41.67 -2.57
C ALA A 247 17.13 40.68 -3.22
N ARG A 248 17.71 39.79 -2.41
CA ARG A 248 18.50 38.68 -2.95
C ARG A 248 17.59 37.71 -3.72
N PRO A 249 17.95 37.27 -4.94
CA PRO A 249 17.10 36.38 -5.77
C PRO A 249 16.50 35.18 -5.04
N ARG A 250 17.31 34.48 -4.24
CA ARG A 250 16.85 33.32 -3.47
C ARG A 250 15.90 33.67 -2.32
N ALA A 251 16.05 34.86 -1.73
CA ALA A 251 15.15 35.35 -0.69
C ALA A 251 13.82 35.83 -1.30
N ALA A 252 13.87 36.52 -2.45
CA ALA A 252 12.69 36.93 -3.19
C ALA A 252 11.84 35.72 -3.64
N ALA A 253 12.47 34.69 -4.20
CA ALA A 253 11.80 33.45 -4.57
C ALA A 253 11.15 32.74 -3.36
N GLY A 254 11.80 32.77 -2.19
CA GLY A 254 11.24 32.22 -0.95
C GLY A 254 9.99 32.96 -0.46
N VAL A 255 10.00 34.30 -0.50
CA VAL A 255 8.85 35.12 -0.09
C VAL A 255 7.66 34.91 -1.04
N VAL A 256 7.90 34.88 -2.36
CA VAL A 256 6.83 34.67 -3.33
C VAL A 256 6.27 33.25 -3.22
N ALA A 257 7.11 32.24 -3.03
CA ALA A 257 6.68 30.87 -2.80
C ALA A 257 5.74 30.73 -1.58
N GLU A 258 6.04 31.43 -0.49
CA GLU A 258 5.20 31.43 0.72
C GLU A 258 3.81 32.04 0.45
N LEU A 259 3.74 33.05 -0.42
CA LEU A 259 2.50 33.76 -0.73
C LEU A 259 1.65 33.08 -1.80
N THR A 260 2.26 32.36 -2.75
CA THR A 260 1.58 31.79 -3.92
C THR A 260 1.44 30.27 -3.87
N GLY A 261 2.17 29.60 -2.97
CA GLY A 261 2.25 28.14 -2.93
C GLY A 261 3.13 27.53 -4.04
N ALA A 262 3.80 28.37 -4.85
CA ALA A 262 4.73 27.92 -5.87
C ALA A 262 6.04 27.38 -5.25
N SER A 263 6.78 26.58 -6.01
CA SER A 263 8.09 26.09 -5.58
C SER A 263 9.13 27.22 -5.60
N ALA A 264 9.74 27.52 -4.44
CA ALA A 264 10.82 28.50 -4.32
C ALA A 264 12.03 28.14 -5.21
N ASN A 265 12.32 26.84 -5.36
CA ASN A 265 13.40 26.38 -6.23
C ASN A 265 13.05 26.57 -7.71
N ALA A 266 11.79 26.37 -8.10
CA ALA A 266 11.34 26.60 -9.47
C ALA A 266 11.35 28.10 -9.83
N LEU A 267 10.87 28.96 -8.93
CA LEU A 267 10.94 30.43 -9.05
C LEU A 267 12.38 30.94 -9.19
N TYR A 268 13.30 30.41 -8.39
CA TYR A 268 14.70 30.80 -8.45
C TYR A 268 15.37 30.33 -9.75
N GLY A 269 15.14 29.08 -10.17
CA GLY A 269 15.73 28.53 -11.40
C GLY A 269 15.27 29.28 -12.65
N ALA A 270 13.96 29.51 -12.78
CA ALA A 270 13.38 30.23 -13.90
C ALA A 270 13.83 31.70 -14.00
N LEU A 271 14.20 32.33 -12.89
CA LEU A 271 14.79 33.69 -12.89
C LEU A 271 16.24 33.71 -13.41
N THR A 272 16.99 32.63 -13.22
CA THR A 272 18.43 32.56 -13.57
C THR A 272 18.70 31.98 -14.96
N ASP A 273 17.71 31.34 -15.57
CA ASP A 273 17.79 30.74 -16.90
C ASP A 273 17.33 31.69 -18.03
N ASP A 274 16.86 32.89 -17.67
CA ASP A 274 16.50 34.04 -18.55
C ASP A 274 17.69 35.01 -18.70
#